data_AF-A0A954K5U8-F1
#
_entry.id   AF-A0A954K5U8-F1
#
_cell.length_a   1.000
_cell.length_b   1.000
_cell.length_c   1.000
_cell.angle_alpha   90.00
_cell.angle_beta   90.00
_cell.angle_gamma   90.00
#
_symmetry.space_group_name_H-M   'P 1'
#
loop_
_entity.id
_entity.type
_entity.pdbx_description
1 polymer ?
#
loop_
_entity_poly.entity_id
_entity_poly.type
_entity_poly.pdbx_seq_one_letter_code
_entity_poly.pdbx_strand_id
1 'polypeptide(L)'
;MKKKSLAQSSEPMSVTTASRTTSLQFDAPHSLECKIQHALAIDSDVCLNSLVVHRTKNGVCIEGVLEFDGECPDICNRIKALTGVEEVINHLMLKRRMPLPPKG
;
A
#
# COMPACT_ATOMS: atom_id res chain seq x y z
N MET A 1 -29.31 -43.43 -39.96
CA MET A 1 -28.83 -42.18 -40.58
C MET A 1 -29.34 -40.99 -39.77
N LYS A 2 -28.45 -40.03 -39.46
CA LYS A 2 -28.65 -38.61 -39.05
C LYS A 2 -29.62 -38.30 -37.88
N LYS A 3 -29.15 -37.82 -36.71
CA LYS A 3 -28.81 -36.41 -36.34
C LYS A 3 -30.06 -35.50 -36.38
N LYS A 4 -30.40 -34.60 -35.45
CA LYS A 4 -29.78 -33.96 -34.26
C LYS A 4 -30.88 -33.11 -33.56
N SER A 5 -30.74 -32.94 -32.24
CA SER A 5 -31.01 -31.76 -31.37
C SER A 5 -32.14 -30.75 -31.63
N LEU A 6 -32.90 -30.38 -30.57
CA LEU A 6 -33.00 -29.00 -30.04
C LEU A 6 -33.70 -28.89 -28.65
N ALA A 7 -33.15 -28.02 -27.78
CA ALA A 7 -33.78 -27.25 -26.67
C ALA A 7 -34.37 -28.05 -25.46
N GLN A 8 -34.32 -27.63 -24.18
CA GLN A 8 -34.21 -26.32 -23.50
C GLN A 8 -33.84 -26.62 -22.01
N SER A 9 -32.87 -25.93 -21.41
CA SER A 9 -33.05 -24.76 -20.52
C SER A 9 -33.62 -25.06 -19.12
N SER A 10 -32.76 -25.01 -18.09
CA SER A 10 -32.85 -24.03 -16.98
C SER A 10 -31.87 -24.41 -15.85
N GLU A 11 -30.80 -23.63 -15.71
CA GLU A 11 -29.90 -23.67 -14.55
C GLU A 11 -30.52 -22.92 -13.34
N PRO A 12 -30.18 -23.32 -12.10
CA PRO A 12 -30.71 -22.72 -10.89
C PRO A 12 -30.07 -21.35 -10.57
N MET A 13 -30.91 -20.36 -10.25
CA MET A 13 -30.52 -19.06 -9.69
C MET A 13 -29.81 -19.25 -8.33
N SER A 14 -28.49 -19.12 -8.31
CA SER A 14 -27.72 -18.89 -7.08
C SER A 14 -27.57 -17.38 -6.87
N VAL A 15 -28.42 -16.80 -6.04
CA VAL A 15 -28.25 -15.44 -5.52
C VAL A 15 -27.19 -15.50 -4.43
N THR A 16 -25.92 -15.31 -4.80
CA THR A 16 -24.84 -15.09 -3.86
C THR A 16 -24.73 -13.59 -3.58
N THR A 17 -25.37 -13.13 -2.51
CA THR A 17 -25.26 -11.76 -2.03
C THR A 17 -23.90 -11.50 -1.37
N ALA A 18 -23.09 -10.74 -2.09
CA ALA A 18 -22.19 -9.68 -1.60
C ALA A 18 -21.04 -10.06 -0.66
N SER A 19 -19.98 -10.65 -1.21
CA SER A 19 -18.62 -10.34 -0.76
C SER A 19 -18.25 -8.98 -1.34
N ARG A 20 -18.32 -7.94 -0.51
CA ARG A 20 -17.92 -6.58 -0.84
C ARG A 20 -16.39 -6.50 -0.85
N THR A 21 -15.77 -7.15 -1.83
CA THR A 21 -14.33 -7.04 -2.04
C THR A 21 -14.13 -5.90 -3.03
N THR A 22 -13.96 -4.69 -2.51
CA THR A 22 -13.32 -3.62 -3.28
C THR A 22 -11.92 -4.11 -3.59
N SER A 23 -11.74 -4.76 -4.74
CA SER A 23 -10.41 -5.03 -5.27
C SER A 23 -9.75 -3.66 -5.41
N LEU A 24 -8.79 -3.36 -4.53
CA LEU A 24 -7.93 -2.19 -4.66
C LEU A 24 -7.22 -2.32 -6.02
N GLN A 25 -7.84 -1.72 -7.01
CA GLN A 25 -7.47 -1.75 -8.41
C GLN A 25 -6.30 -0.79 -8.56
N PHE A 26 -5.12 -1.22 -8.12
CA PHE A 26 -3.87 -0.55 -8.42
C PHE A 26 -3.56 -0.83 -9.89
N ASP A 27 -4.11 0.01 -10.76
CA ASP A 27 -4.17 -0.13 -12.23
C ASP A 27 -2.80 -0.10 -12.93
N ALA A 28 -1.71 0.16 -12.19
CA ALA A 28 -0.34 0.06 -12.70
C ALA A 28 0.58 -0.65 -11.69
N PRO A 29 1.51 -1.50 -12.16
CA PRO A 29 2.32 -2.41 -11.34
C PRO A 29 3.19 -1.76 -10.25
N HIS A 30 3.31 -0.43 -10.19
CA HIS A 30 4.07 0.28 -9.15
C HIS A 30 3.32 1.50 -8.59
N SER A 31 2.03 1.66 -8.92
CA SER A 31 1.26 2.87 -8.55
C SER A 31 1.21 3.09 -7.03
N LEU A 32 1.05 2.01 -6.27
CA LEU A 32 1.02 2.03 -4.82
C LEU A 32 2.35 2.47 -4.21
N GLU A 33 3.44 1.90 -4.72
CA GLU A 33 4.80 2.13 -4.26
C GLU A 33 5.22 3.57 -4.55
N CYS A 34 4.99 4.05 -5.78
CA CYS A 34 5.22 5.43 -6.15
C CYS A 34 4.38 6.39 -5.31
N LYS A 35 3.12 6.06 -5.01
CA LYS A 35 2.26 6.90 -4.16
C LYS A 35 2.83 7.03 -2.74
N ILE A 36 3.29 5.92 -2.14
CA ILE A 36 3.90 5.91 -0.81
C ILE A 36 5.21 6.69 -0.82
N GLN A 37 6.09 6.42 -1.78
CA GLN A 37 7.37 7.11 -1.91
C GLN A 37 7.18 8.62 -2.09
N HIS A 38 6.25 9.02 -2.96
CA HIS A 38 5.95 10.42 -3.20
C HIS A 38 5.34 11.10 -1.97
N ALA A 39 4.42 10.45 -1.27
CA ALA A 39 3.83 10.99 -0.05
C ALA A 39 4.88 11.23 1.03
N LEU A 40 5.80 10.29 1.22
CA LEU A 40 6.89 10.39 2.20
C LEU A 40 8.00 11.34 1.77
N ALA A 41 8.21 11.54 0.46
CA ALA A 41 9.20 12.48 -0.06
C ALA A 41 8.73 13.94 0.00
N ILE A 42 7.41 14.18 -0.03
CA ILE A 42 6.83 15.53 0.11
C ILE A 42 6.95 16.02 1.56
N ASP A 43 6.95 15.12 2.53
CA ASP A 43 7.06 15.52 3.92
C ASP A 43 8.41 16.16 4.20
N SER A 44 8.37 17.43 4.58
CA SER A 44 9.55 18.19 5.01
C SER A 44 10.16 17.67 6.31
N ASP A 45 9.37 16.96 7.11
CA ASP A 45 9.76 16.55 8.47
C ASP A 45 10.54 15.24 8.47
N VAL A 46 10.54 14.55 7.32
CA VAL A 46 11.23 13.29 7.13
C VAL A 46 12.09 13.31 5.89
N CYS A 47 13.20 12.59 5.95
CA CYS A 47 14.11 12.47 4.84
C CYS A 47 14.42 11.00 4.60
N LEU A 48 14.12 10.60 3.37
CA LEU A 48 14.27 9.25 2.90
C LEU A 48 15.71 9.05 2.41
N ASN A 49 16.53 8.32 3.17
CA ASN A 49 17.85 7.90 2.69
C ASN A 49 17.72 6.65 1.83
N SER A 50 16.86 5.73 2.23
CA SER A 50 16.50 4.53 1.48
C SER A 50 15.06 4.17 1.83
N LEU A 51 14.25 3.86 0.81
CA LEU A 51 12.90 3.38 1.00
C LEU A 51 12.56 2.40 -0.10
N VAL A 52 12.33 1.16 0.32
CA VAL A 52 11.81 0.10 -0.52
C VAL A 52 10.40 -0.20 -0.05
N VAL A 53 9.47 -0.26 -1.00
CA VAL A 53 8.08 -0.58 -0.74
C VAL A 53 7.78 -1.87 -1.49
N HIS A 54 7.29 -2.87 -0.79
CA HIS A 54 6.89 -4.15 -1.34
C HIS A 54 5.42 -4.39 -1.06
N ARG A 55 4.65 -4.70 -2.10
CA ARG A 55 3.26 -5.14 -1.91
C ARG A 55 3.21 -6.58 -1.39
N THR A 56 2.44 -6.81 -0.34
CA THR A 56 2.16 -8.14 0.21
C THR A 56 0.71 -8.54 -0.08
N LYS A 57 0.32 -9.77 0.28
CA LYS A 57 -1.06 -10.26 0.04
C LYS A 57 -2.12 -9.44 0.77
N ASN A 58 -1.80 -8.92 1.96
CA ASN A 58 -2.74 -8.22 2.84
C ASN A 58 -2.43 -6.73 3.02
N GLY A 59 -1.38 -6.23 2.36
CA GLY A 59 -1.00 -4.83 2.46
C GLY A 59 0.36 -4.51 1.88
N VAL A 60 1.20 -3.83 2.66
CA VAL A 60 2.54 -3.40 2.21
C VAL A 60 3.60 -3.63 3.28
N CYS A 61 4.80 -3.96 2.83
CA CYS A 61 6.02 -3.94 3.62
C CYS A 61 6.84 -2.73 3.19
N ILE A 62 7.31 -1.97 4.18
CA ILE A 62 8.20 -0.83 3.97
C ILE A 62 9.53 -1.11 4.66
N GLU A 63 10.62 -0.88 3.95
CA GLU A 63 11.97 -1.14 4.44
C GLU A 63 12.88 0.02 4.06
N GLY A 64 13.86 0.31 4.90
CA GLY A 64 14.87 1.34 4.61
C GLY A 64 15.21 2.19 5.81
N VAL A 65 15.70 3.39 5.54
CA VAL A 65 16.19 4.33 6.55
C VAL A 65 15.54 5.68 6.35
N LEU A 66 14.90 6.15 7.41
CA LEU A 66 14.15 7.39 7.43
C LEU A 66 14.74 8.28 8.53
N GLU A 67 15.19 9.45 8.14
CA GLU A 67 15.69 10.46 9.05
C GLU A 67 14.58 11.46 9.37
N PHE A 68 14.50 11.96 10.60
CA PHE A 68 13.48 12.93 11.00
C PHE A 68 14.03 14.02 11.92
N ASP A 69 13.50 15.21 11.77
CA ASP A 69 13.88 16.42 12.51
C ASP A 69 12.81 16.72 13.58
N GLY A 70 12.88 16.07 14.74
CA GLY A 70 11.98 16.36 15.87
C GLY A 70 11.34 15.14 16.51
N GLU A 71 10.01 15.07 16.46
CA GLU A 71 9.22 13.95 16.98
C GLU A 71 9.21 12.78 16.01
N CYS A 72 9.08 11.56 16.56
CA CYS A 72 9.08 10.34 15.78
C CYS A 72 7.79 10.27 14.93
N PRO A 73 7.89 10.23 13.59
CA PRO A 73 6.73 10.23 12.72
C PRO A 73 6.02 8.87 12.71
N ASP A 74 4.69 8.89 12.75
CA ASP A 74 3.89 7.66 12.70
C ASP A 74 3.61 7.24 11.24
N ILE A 75 4.66 6.73 10.59
CA ILE A 75 4.67 6.35 9.18
C ILE A 75 3.65 5.25 8.86
N CYS A 76 3.43 4.32 9.79
CA CYS A 76 2.52 3.18 9.59
C CYS A 76 1.08 3.65 9.42
N ASN A 77 0.59 4.48 10.33
CA ASN A 77 -0.76 5.00 10.28
C ASN A 77 -0.99 5.88 9.05
N ARG A 78 0.03 6.64 8.66
CA ARG A 78 -0.04 7.48 7.46
C ARG A 78 -0.14 6.66 6.18
N ILE A 79 0.63 5.59 6.05
CA ILE A 79 0.56 4.70 4.89
C ILE A 79 -0.79 3.99 4.83
N LYS A 80 -1.32 3.52 5.97
CA LYS A 80 -2.68 2.96 6.04
C LYS A 80 -3.72 3.95 5.56
N ALA A 81 -3.68 5.20 6.04
CA ALA A 81 -4.61 6.24 5.62
C ALA A 81 -4.48 6.59 4.12
N LEU A 82 -3.26 6.62 3.58
CA LEU A 82 -2.98 6.96 2.18
C LEU A 82 -3.45 5.88 1.19
N THR A 83 -3.31 4.61 1.58
CA THR A 83 -3.41 3.47 0.68
C THR A 83 -4.63 2.58 0.94
N GLY A 84 -5.24 2.69 2.12
CA GLY A 84 -6.40 1.88 2.51
C GLY A 84 -6.06 0.42 2.78
N VAL A 85 -4.79 0.08 2.98
CA VAL A 85 -4.36 -1.28 3.30
C VAL A 85 -4.63 -1.61 4.77
N GLU A 86 -4.99 -2.86 5.06
CA GLU A 86 -5.17 -3.34 6.45
C GLU A 86 -3.83 -3.46 7.18
N GLU A 87 -2.84 -4.04 6.50
CA GLU A 87 -1.56 -4.40 7.09
C GLU A 87 -0.41 -3.55 6.54
N VAL A 88 0.41 -3.00 7.45
CA VAL A 88 1.66 -2.34 7.11
C VAL A 88 2.76 -2.97 7.96
N ILE A 89 3.70 -3.66 7.30
CA ILE A 89 4.87 -4.26 7.93
C ILE A 89 5.98 -3.22 7.88
N ASN A 90 6.44 -2.76 9.04
CA ASN A 90 7.42 -1.70 9.15
C ASN A 90 8.81 -2.24 9.49
N HIS A 91 9.71 -2.21 8.51
CA HIS A 91 11.14 -2.46 8.65
C HIS A 91 11.97 -1.19 8.42
N LEU A 92 11.39 -0.01 8.68
CA LEU A 92 12.13 1.24 8.62
C LEU A 92 12.98 1.42 9.88
N MET A 93 14.26 1.73 9.67
CA MET A 93 15.10 2.30 10.70
C MET A 93 14.86 3.80 10.77
N LEU A 94 14.32 4.25 11.90
CA LEU A 94 14.09 5.67 12.18
C LEU A 94 15.32 6.25 12.87
N LYS A 95 15.92 7.28 12.26
CA LYS A 95 17.10 7.96 12.78
C LYS A 95 16.76 9.43 13.04
N ARG A 96 16.83 9.85 14.29
CA ARG A 96 16.68 11.26 14.61
C ARG A 96 17.91 12.03 14.11
N ARG A 97 17.69 13.10 13.37
CA ARG A 97 18.78 14.01 12.99
C ARG A 97 19.22 14.79 14.21
N MET A 98 20.54 14.85 14.40
CA MET A 98 21.09 15.79 15.38
C MET A 98 21.02 17.19 14.78
N PRO A 99 20.47 18.18 15.52
CA PRO A 99 20.59 19.56 15.10
C PRO A 99 22.08 19.89 14.99
N LEU A 100 22.46 20.49 13.85
CA LEU A 100 23.82 20.98 13.68
C LEU A 100 24.12 21.99 14.79
N PRO A 101 25.30 21.93 15.43
CA PRO A 101 25.66 22.92 16.43
C PRO A 101 25.60 24.32 15.80
N PRO A 102 25.06 25.33 16.52
CA PRO A 102 25.05 26.68 16.01
C PRO A 102 26.49 27.10 15.70
N LYS A 103 26.73 27.55 14.47
CA LYS A 103 28.00 28.18 14.12
C LYS A 103 28.06 29.49 14.89
N GLY A 104 28.97 29.55 15.86
CA GLY A 104 29.30 30.76 16.62
C GLY A 104 29.95 31.83 15.76
#